data_AF-A0A7Z8PEM2-F1
#
_entry.id   AF-A0A7Z8PEM2-F1
#
_cell.length_a   1.000
_cell.length_b   1.000
_cell.length_c   1.000
_cell.angle_alpha   90.00
_cell.angle_beta   90.00
_cell.angle_gamma   90.00
#
_symmetry.space_group_name_H-M   'P 1'
#
loop_
_entity.id
_entity.type
_entity.pdbx_description
1 polymer ?
#
loop_
_entity_poly.entity_id
_entity_poly.type
_entity_poly.pdbx_seq_one_letter_code
_entity_poly.pdbx_strand_id
1 'polypeptide(L)'
;MTDDLSATDQYVLSHTMLRIKDPARALEFYEQVLGFRLITRLDFEEARFSLYFLQPRGHSDCADGTVAQTFSRMGLLELTHNWGTEDDDTSMHSGNSDPKGFGHICVAVPDIASACARFEAMGVRFQKRLGEGGMKEIAFILDPDGYWIEIVQPSLMEGLVGQNKV
;
A
#
# COMPACT_ATOMS: atom_id res chain seq x y z
N MET A 1 -0.81 11.75 38.04
CA MET A 1 -1.19 10.49 37.39
C MET A 1 0.01 10.10 36.55
N THR A 2 0.70 9.03 36.93
CA THR A 2 1.67 8.38 36.05
C THR A 2 0.84 7.63 35.01
N ASP A 3 0.90 8.07 33.75
CA ASP A 3 0.24 7.38 32.65
C ASP A 3 0.84 5.98 32.53
N ASP A 4 0.11 4.98 33.05
CA ASP A 4 0.43 3.59 32.83
C ASP A 4 0.05 3.22 31.39
N LEU A 5 1.00 3.45 30.48
CA LEU A 5 0.83 3.18 29.05
C LEU A 5 0.79 1.68 28.73
N SER A 6 1.02 0.79 29.72
CA SER A 6 1.06 -0.66 29.52
C SER A 6 -0.25 -1.25 29.00
N ALA A 7 -1.38 -0.56 29.22
CA ALA A 7 -2.68 -0.93 28.65
C ALA A 7 -2.70 -0.97 27.11
N THR A 8 -1.73 -0.34 26.44
CA THR A 8 -1.65 -0.24 24.97
C THR A 8 -0.46 -0.99 24.36
N ASP A 9 0.37 -1.66 25.17
CA ASP A 9 1.59 -2.36 24.70
C ASP A 9 1.30 -3.46 23.67
N GLN A 10 0.08 -3.99 23.66
CA GLN A 10 -0.35 -5.06 22.75
C GLN A 10 -1.10 -4.55 21.52
N TYR A 11 -1.26 -3.24 21.34
CA TYR A 11 -1.97 -2.69 20.19
C TYR A 11 -1.10 -2.85 18.92
N VAL A 12 -1.76 -3.16 17.80
CA VAL A 12 -1.10 -3.35 16.50
C VAL A 12 -1.78 -2.46 15.46
N LEU A 13 -0.99 -1.71 14.70
CA LEU A 13 -1.46 -1.08 13.46
C LEU A 13 -1.62 -2.18 12.40
N SER A 14 -2.82 -2.76 12.34
CA SER A 14 -3.03 -3.98 11.56
C SER A 14 -2.98 -3.73 10.06
N HIS A 15 -3.82 -2.83 9.55
CA HIS A 15 -3.97 -2.62 8.12
C HIS A 15 -4.18 -1.14 7.77
N THR A 16 -3.82 -0.81 6.53
CA THR A 16 -4.28 0.40 5.83
C THR A 16 -5.30 -0.02 4.80
N MET A 17 -6.48 0.61 4.79
CA MET A 17 -7.57 0.28 3.87
C MET A 17 -7.63 1.29 2.71
N LEU A 18 -7.69 0.77 1.49
CA LEU A 18 -7.98 1.52 0.27
C LEU A 18 -9.21 0.92 -0.41
N ARG A 19 -10.13 1.78 -0.86
CA ARG A 19 -11.20 1.32 -1.75
C ARG A 19 -10.63 1.16 -3.16
N ILE A 20 -11.05 0.12 -3.86
CA ILE A 20 -10.62 -0.15 -5.23
C ILE A 20 -11.84 -0.30 -6.14
N LYS A 21 -11.70 0.11 -7.41
CA LYS A 21 -12.77 0.00 -8.40
C LYS A 21 -12.93 -1.43 -8.90
N ASP A 22 -11.82 -2.07 -9.25
CA ASP A 22 -11.78 -3.38 -9.91
C ASP A 22 -10.77 -4.29 -9.20
N PRO A 23 -11.23 -5.36 -8.51
CA PRO A 23 -10.34 -6.26 -7.78
C PRO A 23 -9.41 -7.05 -8.68
N ALA A 24 -9.80 -7.38 -9.92
CA ALA A 24 -8.91 -8.13 -10.81
C ALA A 24 -7.68 -7.30 -11.16
N ARG A 25 -7.89 -6.04 -11.56
CA ARG A 25 -6.80 -5.10 -11.90
C ARG A 25 -5.95 -4.74 -10.68
N ALA A 26 -6.58 -4.52 -9.54
CA ALA A 26 -5.87 -4.20 -8.31
C ALA A 26 -5.00 -5.38 -7.85
N LEU A 27 -5.56 -6.60 -7.77
CA LEU A 27 -4.81 -7.79 -7.38
C LEU A 27 -3.66 -8.08 -8.35
N GLU A 28 -3.88 -8.00 -9.66
CA GLU A 28 -2.81 -8.15 -10.65
C GLU A 28 -1.67 -7.16 -10.41
N PHE A 29 -2.00 -5.89 -10.17
CA PHE A 29 -0.99 -4.87 -9.87
C PHE A 29 -0.21 -5.21 -8.58
N TYR A 30 -0.89 -5.41 -7.46
CA TYR A 30 -0.20 -5.62 -6.18
C TYR A 30 0.59 -6.95 -6.17
N GLU A 31 0.07 -8.01 -6.78
CA GLU A 31 0.76 -9.31 -6.84
C GLU A 31 1.90 -9.33 -7.86
N GLN A 32 1.67 -8.85 -9.09
CA GLN A 32 2.65 -8.97 -10.16
C GLN A 32 3.64 -7.81 -10.17
N VAL A 33 3.21 -6.58 -9.90
CA VAL A 33 4.10 -5.40 -9.89
C VAL A 33 4.85 -5.33 -8.56
N LEU A 34 4.15 -5.42 -7.43
CA LEU A 34 4.77 -5.20 -6.11
C LEU A 34 5.17 -6.50 -5.39
N GLY A 35 4.81 -7.67 -5.92
CA GLY A 35 5.18 -8.95 -5.31
C GLY A 35 4.45 -9.24 -4.00
N PHE A 36 3.25 -8.66 -3.83
CA PHE A 36 2.39 -8.97 -2.70
C PHE A 36 1.72 -10.33 -2.91
N ARG A 37 1.12 -10.84 -1.83
CA ARG A 37 0.31 -12.06 -1.83
C ARG A 37 -1.02 -11.75 -1.15
N LEU A 38 -2.11 -12.23 -1.74
CA LEU A 38 -3.39 -12.30 -1.06
C LEU A 38 -3.34 -13.29 0.12
N ILE A 39 -3.55 -12.77 1.33
CA ILE A 39 -3.57 -13.54 2.59
C ILE A 39 -4.97 -14.06 2.89
N THR A 40 -5.98 -13.22 2.71
CA THR A 40 -7.36 -13.55 3.02
C THR A 40 -8.30 -12.70 2.19
N ARG A 41 -9.38 -13.33 1.70
CA ARG A 41 -10.53 -12.64 1.10
C ARG A 41 -11.74 -12.88 2.00
N LEU A 42 -12.50 -11.82 2.28
CA LEU A 42 -13.75 -11.88 3.01
C LEU A 42 -14.86 -11.26 2.15
N ASP A 43 -15.97 -11.98 1.98
CA ASP A 43 -17.12 -11.51 1.21
C ASP A 43 -18.29 -11.23 2.16
N PHE A 44 -18.95 -10.08 1.96
CA PHE A 44 -20.09 -9.64 2.76
C PHE A 44 -21.30 -9.47 1.84
N GLU A 45 -22.03 -10.56 1.60
CA GLU A 45 -23.11 -10.60 0.59
C GLU A 45 -24.23 -9.59 0.85
N GLU A 46 -24.69 -9.48 2.10
CA GLU A 46 -25.79 -8.56 2.47
C GLU A 46 -25.40 -7.09 2.25
N ALA A 47 -24.15 -6.74 2.56
CA ALA A 47 -23.62 -5.39 2.41
C ALA A 47 -22.98 -5.12 1.03
N ARG A 48 -22.88 -6.16 0.18
CA ARG A 48 -22.36 -6.11 -1.18
C ARG A 48 -20.94 -5.53 -1.31
N PHE A 49 -20.01 -6.03 -0.50
CA PHE A 49 -18.59 -5.72 -0.67
C PHE A 49 -17.69 -6.91 -0.35
N SER A 50 -16.46 -6.86 -0.86
CA SER A 50 -15.39 -7.82 -0.58
C SER A 50 -14.17 -7.10 -0.01
N LEU A 51 -13.47 -7.75 0.91
CA LEU A 51 -12.19 -7.31 1.46
C LEU A 51 -11.09 -8.26 0.99
N TYR A 52 -9.96 -7.70 0.57
CA TYR A 52 -8.76 -8.44 0.16
C TYR A 52 -7.59 -7.95 1.00
N PHE A 53 -7.02 -8.83 1.82
CA PHE A 53 -5.88 -8.50 2.67
C PHE A 53 -4.60 -8.99 2.00
N LEU A 54 -3.66 -8.09 1.74
CA LEU A 54 -2.40 -8.37 1.06
C LEU A 54 -1.18 -8.02 1.90
N GLN A 55 -0.09 -8.73 1.65
CA GLN A 55 1.22 -8.48 2.27
C GLN A 55 2.38 -8.84 1.32
N PRO A 56 3.56 -8.20 1.42
CA PRO A 56 4.74 -8.60 0.66
C PRO A 56 5.13 -10.06 0.91
N ARG A 57 5.41 -10.82 -0.16
CA ARG A 57 5.76 -12.26 -0.10
C ARG A 57 6.99 -12.58 0.75
N GLY A 58 7.93 -11.63 0.86
CA GLY A 58 9.16 -11.80 1.64
C GLY A 58 8.99 -11.58 3.14
N HIS A 59 7.78 -11.24 3.61
CA HIS A 59 7.55 -11.02 5.03
C HIS A 59 7.45 -12.34 5.80
N SER A 60 8.01 -12.39 7.02
CA SER A 60 8.13 -13.62 7.82
C SER A 60 6.78 -14.24 8.21
N ASP A 61 5.73 -13.43 8.21
CA ASP A 61 4.37 -13.84 8.53
C ASP A 61 3.44 -13.69 7.30
N CYS A 62 3.85 -14.22 6.14
CA CYS A 62 3.07 -14.18 4.89
C CYS A 62 2.26 -15.48 4.62
N ALA A 63 2.15 -16.37 5.62
CA ALA A 63 1.42 -17.63 5.50
C ALA A 63 -0.09 -17.45 5.67
N ASP A 64 -0.88 -18.37 5.13
CA ASP A 64 -2.33 -18.41 5.35
C ASP A 64 -2.64 -18.58 6.84
N GLY A 65 -3.79 -18.05 7.27
CA GLY A 65 -4.22 -18.14 8.66
C GLY A 65 -5.72 -17.93 8.82
N THR A 66 -6.17 -18.03 10.07
CA THR A 66 -7.53 -17.70 10.47
C THR A 66 -7.82 -16.21 10.30
N VAL A 67 -9.10 -15.83 10.33
CA VAL A 67 -9.53 -14.43 10.35
C VAL A 67 -8.90 -13.68 11.54
N ALA A 68 -8.89 -14.28 12.72
CA ALA A 68 -8.26 -13.69 13.91
C ALA A 68 -6.77 -13.41 13.72
N GLN A 69 -6.05 -14.32 13.06
CA GLN A 69 -4.64 -14.11 12.71
C GLN A 69 -4.48 -12.96 11.70
N THR A 70 -5.32 -12.88 10.68
CA THR A 70 -5.30 -11.75 9.72
C THR A 70 -5.42 -10.40 10.41
N PHE A 71 -6.39 -10.22 11.31
CA PHE A 71 -6.58 -8.96 12.05
C PHE A 71 -5.54 -8.70 13.15
N SER A 72 -4.66 -9.67 13.43
CA SER A 72 -3.56 -9.54 14.40
C SER A 72 -2.21 -9.27 13.74
N ARG A 73 -2.10 -9.38 12.41
CA ARG A 73 -0.90 -9.05 11.62
C ARG A 73 -0.69 -7.55 11.58
N MET A 74 0.57 -7.12 11.52
CA MET A 74 0.97 -5.73 11.32
C MET A 74 1.18 -5.45 9.83
N GLY A 75 0.77 -4.26 9.39
CA GLY A 75 1.15 -3.71 8.08
C GLY A 75 0.54 -4.42 6.88
N LEU A 76 -0.69 -4.91 6.99
CA LEU A 76 -1.46 -5.39 5.85
C LEU A 76 -1.98 -4.23 4.99
N LEU A 77 -2.15 -4.49 3.70
CA LEU A 77 -2.95 -3.66 2.81
C LEU A 77 -4.33 -4.31 2.68
N GLU A 78 -5.37 -3.62 3.14
CA GLU A 78 -6.75 -4.02 2.90
C GLU A 78 -7.27 -3.29 1.66
N LEU A 79 -7.70 -4.04 0.65
CA LEU A 79 -8.41 -3.50 -0.50
C LEU A 79 -9.90 -3.81 -0.35
N THR A 80 -10.73 -2.79 -0.39
CA THR A 80 -12.19 -2.93 -0.31
C THR A 80 -12.81 -2.70 -1.67
N HIS A 81 -13.50 -3.71 -2.18
CA HIS A 81 -14.27 -3.63 -3.42
C HIS A 81 -15.76 -3.57 -3.10
N ASN A 82 -16.43 -2.49 -3.51
CA ASN A 82 -17.89 -2.43 -3.45
C ASN A 82 -18.44 -3.00 -4.76
N TRP A 83 -19.32 -4.00 -4.68
CA TRP A 83 -19.67 -4.78 -5.86
C TRP A 83 -20.40 -3.96 -6.93
N GLY A 84 -19.94 -4.08 -8.18
CA GLY A 84 -20.48 -3.37 -9.34
C GLY A 84 -19.71 -2.11 -9.72
N THR A 85 -18.76 -1.63 -8.89
CA THR A 85 -17.94 -0.47 -9.24
C THR A 85 -17.01 -0.75 -10.43
N GLU A 86 -16.72 -2.01 -10.74
CA GLU A 86 -15.95 -2.41 -11.91
C GLU A 86 -16.67 -2.11 -13.23
N ASP A 87 -18.01 -2.06 -13.20
CA ASP A 87 -18.87 -1.93 -14.39
C ASP A 87 -19.51 -0.54 -14.56
N ASP A 88 -19.33 0.37 -13.60
CA ASP A 88 -19.93 1.71 -13.61
C ASP A 88 -18.91 2.85 -13.80
N ASP A 89 -19.33 4.10 -13.63
CA ASP A 89 -18.47 5.29 -13.75
C ASP A 89 -17.77 5.68 -12.43
N THR A 90 -17.84 4.84 -11.39
CA THR A 90 -17.23 5.12 -10.09
C THR A 90 -15.71 5.29 -10.22
N SER A 91 -15.15 6.34 -9.63
CA SER A 91 -13.71 6.58 -9.57
C SER A 91 -13.26 6.79 -8.14
N MET A 92 -12.11 6.24 -7.76
CA MET A 92 -11.50 6.48 -6.46
C MET A 92 -10.82 7.85 -6.43
N HIS A 93 -10.89 8.53 -5.27
CA HIS A 93 -10.13 9.75 -5.03
C HIS A 93 -8.89 9.41 -4.20
N SER A 94 -7.70 9.70 -4.74
CA SER A 94 -6.44 9.34 -4.08
C SER A 94 -6.09 10.21 -2.87
N GLY A 95 -6.74 11.37 -2.71
CA GLY A 95 -6.47 12.32 -1.63
C GLY A 95 -5.35 13.32 -1.90
N ASN A 96 -4.69 13.24 -3.07
CA ASN A 96 -3.60 14.16 -3.46
C ASN A 96 -4.06 15.40 -4.25
N SER A 97 -5.34 15.46 -4.62
CA SER A 97 -6.04 16.65 -5.14
C SER A 97 -7.05 17.19 -4.12
N ASP A 98 -7.59 18.38 -4.35
CA ASP A 98 -8.59 18.97 -3.44
C ASP A 98 -9.92 18.19 -3.48
N PRO A 99 -10.52 17.83 -2.33
CA PRO A 99 -10.00 18.05 -0.97
C PRO A 99 -8.88 17.06 -0.59
N LYS A 100 -7.76 17.59 -0.10
CA LYS A 100 -6.62 16.76 0.30
C LYS A 100 -6.89 15.98 1.59
N GLY A 101 -6.27 14.81 1.72
CA GLY A 101 -6.40 13.94 2.88
C GLY A 101 -5.31 12.87 2.94
N PHE A 102 -5.67 11.61 2.66
CA PHE A 102 -4.70 10.53 2.48
C PHE A 102 -3.67 10.89 1.40
N GLY A 103 -2.40 10.51 1.61
CA GLY A 103 -1.31 10.77 0.67
C GLY A 103 -0.92 9.52 -0.11
N HIS A 104 -0.32 8.56 0.56
CA HIS A 104 0.25 7.37 -0.07
C HIS A 104 0.52 6.26 0.96
N ILE A 105 0.73 5.05 0.45
CA ILE A 105 1.48 4.01 1.18
C ILE A 105 2.96 4.05 0.73
N CYS A 106 3.86 3.46 1.52
CA CYS A 106 5.28 3.42 1.22
C CYS A 106 5.78 1.97 1.16
N VAL A 107 6.58 1.65 0.14
CA VAL A 107 7.22 0.35 -0.04
C VAL A 107 8.73 0.54 -0.07
N ALA A 108 9.40 -0.06 0.91
CA ALA A 108 10.85 -0.11 0.95
C ALA A 108 11.38 -1.22 0.03
N VAL A 109 12.37 -0.88 -0.79
CA VAL A 109 13.03 -1.79 -1.72
C VAL A 109 14.55 -1.82 -1.47
N PRO A 110 15.23 -2.94 -1.77
CA PRO A 110 16.68 -3.04 -1.58
C PRO A 110 17.48 -2.19 -2.58
N ASP A 111 16.98 -2.07 -3.81
CA ASP A 111 17.56 -1.26 -4.89
C ASP A 111 16.44 -0.54 -5.64
N ILE A 112 16.35 0.78 -5.44
CA ILE A 112 15.31 1.61 -6.06
C ILE A 112 15.49 1.78 -7.57
N ALA A 113 16.73 1.79 -8.06
CA ALA A 113 17.00 1.94 -9.49
C ALA A 113 16.52 0.69 -10.25
N SER A 114 16.87 -0.49 -9.74
CA SER A 114 16.39 -1.77 -10.30
C SER A 114 14.88 -1.91 -10.21
N ALA A 115 14.27 -1.49 -9.09
CA ALA A 115 12.81 -1.50 -8.93
C ALA A 115 12.11 -0.59 -9.96
N CYS A 116 12.57 0.66 -10.11
CA CYS A 116 12.01 1.61 -11.06
C CYS A 116 12.17 1.14 -12.51
N ALA A 117 13.32 0.60 -12.88
CA ALA A 117 13.54 0.05 -14.23
C ALA A 117 12.57 -1.09 -14.54
N ARG A 118 12.30 -1.97 -13.56
CA ARG A 118 11.29 -3.02 -13.71
C ARG A 118 9.88 -2.46 -13.88
N PHE A 119 9.50 -1.47 -13.07
CA PHE A 119 8.19 -0.80 -13.18
C PHE A 119 8.00 -0.15 -14.56
N GLU A 120 9.04 0.51 -15.09
CA GLU A 120 9.03 1.07 -16.44
C GLU A 120 8.86 0.00 -17.52
N ALA A 121 9.60 -1.10 -17.43
CA ALA A 121 9.47 -2.23 -18.36
C ALA A 121 8.07 -2.88 -18.33
N MET A 122 7.38 -2.82 -17.19
CA MET A 122 6.00 -3.29 -17.02
C MET A 122 4.95 -2.25 -17.42
N GLY A 123 5.35 -1.05 -17.84
CA GLY A 123 4.42 0.03 -18.22
C GLY A 123 3.66 0.65 -17.03
N VAL A 124 4.20 0.54 -15.81
CA VAL A 124 3.60 1.14 -14.61
C VAL A 124 3.59 2.66 -14.74
N ARG A 125 2.50 3.28 -14.29
CA ARG A 125 2.36 4.74 -14.26
C ARG A 125 3.17 5.33 -13.12
N PHE A 126 3.92 6.39 -13.41
CA PHE A 126 4.64 7.18 -12.41
C PHE A 126 3.94 8.50 -12.19
N GLN A 127 3.79 8.87 -10.91
CA GLN A 127 3.49 10.24 -10.52
C GLN A 127 4.77 11.09 -10.49
N LYS A 128 5.89 10.48 -10.09
CA LYS A 128 7.21 11.10 -10.02
C LYS A 128 8.25 10.01 -10.26
N ARG A 129 9.09 10.18 -11.28
CA ARG A 129 10.19 9.24 -11.54
C ARG A 129 11.36 9.47 -10.58
N LEU A 130 12.20 8.45 -10.48
CA LEU A 130 13.47 8.56 -9.77
C LEU A 130 14.31 9.67 -10.40
N GLY A 131 14.92 10.53 -9.59
CA GLY A 131 15.71 11.68 -10.07
C GLY A 131 14.92 12.95 -10.46
N GLU A 132 13.59 12.87 -10.58
CA GLU A 132 12.75 14.06 -10.84
C GLU A 132 12.47 14.87 -9.56
N GLY A 133 12.23 16.17 -9.69
CA GLY A 133 11.85 17.04 -8.58
C GLY A 133 12.99 17.35 -7.59
N GLY A 134 12.63 17.87 -6.41
CA GLY A 134 13.58 18.28 -5.38
C GLY A 134 14.23 17.11 -4.63
N MET A 135 13.47 16.04 -4.37
CA MET A 135 13.96 14.81 -3.72
C MET A 135 14.23 13.76 -4.79
N LYS A 136 15.50 13.48 -5.08
CA LYS A 136 15.92 12.64 -6.22
C LYS A 136 15.98 11.15 -5.87
N GLU A 137 15.98 10.85 -4.58
CA GLU A 137 16.21 9.53 -3.98
C GLU A 137 14.94 8.70 -3.80
N ILE A 138 13.77 9.27 -4.13
CA ILE A 138 12.46 8.63 -4.01
C ILE A 138 11.73 8.63 -5.36
N ALA A 139 10.80 7.70 -5.54
CA ALA A 139 9.87 7.67 -6.66
C ALA A 139 8.44 7.46 -6.17
N PHE A 140 7.46 7.89 -6.97
CA PHE A 140 6.05 7.60 -6.73
C PHE A 140 5.45 6.92 -7.97
N ILE A 141 4.92 5.72 -7.78
CA ILE A 141 4.11 5.03 -8.78
C ILE A 141 2.62 5.17 -8.44
N LEU A 142 1.77 4.90 -9.42
CA LEU A 142 0.32 4.89 -9.27
C LEU A 142 -0.21 3.48 -9.43
N ASP A 143 -1.06 3.05 -8.50
CA ASP A 143 -1.85 1.84 -8.66
C ASP A 143 -2.97 2.03 -9.72
N PRO A 144 -3.79 1.02 -10.04
CA PRO A 144 -4.85 1.16 -11.05
C PRO A 144 -5.88 2.25 -10.74
N ASP A 145 -6.17 2.48 -9.46
CA ASP A 145 -7.13 3.46 -8.95
C ASP A 145 -6.51 4.87 -8.77
N GLY A 146 -5.20 4.99 -8.96
CA GLY A 146 -4.48 6.27 -8.89
C GLY A 146 -4.01 6.65 -7.50
N TYR A 147 -4.02 5.71 -6.54
CA TYR A 147 -3.34 5.90 -5.26
C TYR A 147 -1.84 5.96 -5.48
N TRP A 148 -1.20 6.87 -4.75
CA TRP A 148 0.24 7.05 -4.81
C TRP A 148 0.91 5.99 -3.93
N ILE A 149 1.98 5.41 -4.45
CA ILE A 149 2.83 4.46 -3.72
C ILE A 149 4.25 4.98 -3.78
N GLU A 150 4.76 5.40 -2.63
CA GLU A 150 6.15 5.82 -2.47
C GLU A 150 7.06 4.60 -2.53
N ILE A 151 8.13 4.71 -3.32
CA ILE A 151 9.19 3.72 -3.40
C ILE A 151 10.44 4.34 -2.81
N VAL A 152 11.00 3.69 -1.79
CA VAL A 152 12.19 4.16 -1.09
C VAL A 152 13.22 3.06 -0.97
N GLN A 153 14.49 3.43 -1.02
CA GLN A 153 15.58 2.57 -0.57
C GLN A 153 16.06 3.10 0.79
N PRO A 154 15.87 2.38 1.90
CA PRO A 154 16.14 2.90 3.24
C PRO A 154 17.55 3.47 3.42
N SER A 155 18.57 2.84 2.82
CA SER A 155 19.96 3.30 2.90
C SER A 155 20.21 4.65 2.22
N LEU A 156 19.34 5.11 1.32
CA LEU A 156 19.42 6.43 0.69
C LEU A 156 18.71 7.52 1.51
N MET A 157 17.86 7.14 2.47
CA MET A 157 17.07 8.09 3.25
C MET A 157 17.88 8.78 4.34
N GLU A 158 18.98 8.18 4.82
CA GLU A 158 19.85 8.79 5.82
C GLU A 158 20.45 10.12 5.33
N GLY A 159 20.86 10.19 4.06
CA GLY A 159 21.38 11.42 3.47
C GLY A 159 20.32 12.50 3.24
N LEU A 160 19.06 12.09 3.03
CA LEU A 160 17.92 12.97 2.78
C LEU A 160 17.35 13.56 4.09
N VAL A 161 17.18 12.72 5.11
CA VAL A 161 16.51 13.08 6.37
C VAL A 161 17.51 13.50 7.45
N GLY A 162 18.78 13.11 7.33
CA GLY A 162 19.82 13.40 8.32
C GLY A 162 20.05 14.88 8.63
N GLN A 163 19.63 15.80 7.74
CA GLN A 163 19.68 17.25 8.00
C GLN A 163 18.48 17.80 8.79
N ASN A 164 17.43 16.99 8.99
CA ASN A 164 16.17 17.41 9.63
C ASN A 164 15.73 16.50 10.78
N LYS A 165 16.59 15.57 11.25
CA LYS A 165 16.32 14.81 12.48
C LYS A 165 16.40 15.77 13.68
N VAL A 166 15.27 15.96 14.38
CA VAL A 166 15.22 16.61 15.71
C VAL A 166 15.65 15.62 16.77
#